data_AF-A0AAV1RGD8-F1
#
_entry.id   AF-A0AAV1RGD8-F1
#
_cell.length_a   1.000
_cell.length_b   1.000
_cell.length_c   1.000
_cell.angle_alpha   90.00
_cell.angle_beta   90.00
_cell.angle_gamma   90.00
#
_symmetry.space_group_name_H-M   'P 1'
#
loop_
_entity.id
_entity.type
_entity.pdbx_description
1 polymer ?
#
loop_
_entity_poly.entity_id
_entity_poly.type
_entity_poly.pdbx_seq_one_letter_code
_entity_poly.pdbx_strand_id
1 'polypeptide(L)'
;MLCSCSRILAHKNLNFASLSASFLLSKQLSFNSKQALPPSLHNSPVPLISQSVKTGVPGPLLGSLRFNHSMASQSSAQSVHDFTVKDARGNDVDLSVYKGKVLLIVNVASQCGLTDSNYTELTQLYEKYKDQGLEILAFPCNQFGSQEPGSNEQIVEFACTRFKAEYPIFDKVDVNGNNAAPIYKFLKSSKGGLFGDSIKWNFSKFLVDKDGKVVDRYAPTTSPLSIEKDVKKLLGIA
;
A
#
# COMPACT_ATOMS: atom_id res chain seq x y z
N MET A 1 8.04 -0.27 10.83
CA MET A 1 8.18 -1.47 11.69
C MET A 1 8.55 -2.62 10.77
N LEU A 2 9.66 -3.34 11.01
CA LEU A 2 9.99 -4.57 10.28
C LEU A 2 8.91 -5.63 10.60
N CYS A 3 8.63 -6.57 9.69
CA CYS A 3 7.87 -7.81 9.95
C CYS A 3 8.65 -8.66 10.98
N SER A 4 8.80 -8.16 12.21
CA SER A 4 9.52 -8.86 13.26
C SER A 4 8.56 -9.87 13.88
N CYS A 5 8.43 -11.01 13.20
CA CYS A 5 7.94 -12.25 13.80
C CYS A 5 8.73 -12.60 15.09
N SER A 6 9.93 -12.02 15.27
CA SER A 6 10.80 -12.21 16.43
C SER A 6 10.59 -11.25 17.62
N ARG A 7 9.62 -10.31 17.60
CA ARG A 7 9.39 -9.39 18.76
C ARG A 7 8.11 -9.61 19.55
N ILE A 8 7.31 -10.65 19.24
CA ILE A 8 6.07 -10.96 19.97
C ILE A 8 6.28 -11.94 21.14
N LEU A 9 7.50 -12.45 21.37
CA LEU A 9 7.81 -13.37 22.50
C LEU A 9 8.66 -12.78 23.64
N ALA A 10 8.90 -11.47 23.67
CA ALA A 10 9.59 -10.84 24.80
C ALA A 10 8.66 -9.83 25.49
N HIS A 11 7.79 -10.34 26.37
CA HIS A 11 7.28 -9.73 27.61
C HIS A 11 6.03 -10.48 28.11
N LYS A 12 6.20 -11.75 28.47
CA LYS A 12 5.39 -12.38 29.53
C LYS A 12 6.33 -13.23 30.38
N ASN A 13 6.96 -12.58 31.36
CA ASN A 13 7.42 -13.28 32.56
C ASN A 13 6.18 -13.81 33.29
N LEU A 14 5.83 -15.06 33.04
CA LEU A 14 5.00 -15.85 33.92
C LEU A 14 5.67 -17.21 34.06
N ASN A 15 6.35 -17.38 35.20
CA ASN A 15 6.62 -18.68 35.78
C ASN A 15 5.35 -19.52 35.72
N PHE A 16 5.38 -20.73 35.16
CA PHE A 16 4.65 -21.84 35.75
C PHE A 16 5.29 -23.17 35.36
N ALA A 17 5.49 -23.96 36.40
CA ALA A 17 6.09 -25.27 36.39
C ALA A 17 5.24 -26.30 35.63
N SER A 18 5.94 -27.34 35.18
CA SER A 18 5.48 -28.71 34.93
C SER A 18 4.12 -29.06 35.54
N LEU A 19 3.18 -29.54 34.71
CA LEU A 19 2.29 -30.65 35.06
C LEU A 19 1.72 -31.32 33.82
N SER A 20 2.08 -32.58 33.67
CA SER A 20 1.43 -33.60 32.87
C SER A 20 0.00 -33.88 33.35
N ALA A 21 -0.93 -34.16 32.44
CA ALA A 21 -1.85 -35.31 32.52
C ALA A 21 -2.86 -35.31 31.36
N SER A 22 -2.94 -36.47 30.70
CA SER A 22 -3.99 -36.88 29.77
C SER A 22 -5.34 -37.03 30.47
N PHE A 23 -6.45 -36.68 29.79
CA PHE A 23 -7.72 -37.40 29.96
C PHE A 23 -8.69 -37.19 28.78
N LEU A 24 -9.61 -38.13 28.68
CA LEU A 24 -10.35 -38.66 27.54
C LEU A 24 -11.58 -37.86 27.08
N LEU A 25 -11.86 -37.98 25.78
CA LEU A 25 -13.11 -38.44 25.14
C LEU A 25 -14.46 -38.06 25.82
N SER A 26 -15.34 -37.34 25.11
CA SER A 26 -16.67 -37.86 24.68
C SER A 26 -17.67 -36.80 24.19
N LYS A 27 -18.42 -37.25 23.16
CA LYS A 27 -19.83 -36.97 22.82
C LYS A 27 -20.21 -35.74 21.97
N GLN A 28 -20.54 -36.07 20.72
CA GLN A 28 -21.58 -35.46 19.87
C GLN A 28 -22.89 -35.20 20.64
N LEU A 29 -23.67 -34.22 20.17
CA LEU A 29 -25.09 -34.38 19.84
C LEU A 29 -25.53 -33.19 18.94
N SER A 30 -26.01 -33.53 17.73
CA SER A 30 -26.82 -32.65 16.88
C SER A 30 -28.23 -32.56 17.45
N PHE A 31 -28.88 -31.39 17.36
CA PHE A 31 -30.33 -31.35 17.13
C PHE A 31 -30.74 -30.11 16.34
N ASN A 32 -31.65 -30.36 15.42
CA ASN A 32 -32.19 -29.53 14.35
C ASN A 32 -33.53 -28.95 14.82
N SER A 33 -33.87 -27.70 14.49
CA SER A 33 -35.27 -27.32 14.29
C SER A 33 -35.43 -26.03 13.49
N LYS A 34 -36.42 -26.09 12.61
CA LYS A 34 -36.84 -25.12 11.59
C LYS A 34 -37.81 -24.07 12.18
N GLN A 35 -38.05 -23.04 11.35
CA GLN A 35 -39.30 -22.24 11.20
C GLN A 35 -39.60 -21.22 12.32
N ALA A 36 -40.16 -20.03 12.08
CA ALA A 36 -40.87 -19.43 10.95
C ALA A 36 -40.84 -17.88 10.99
N LEU A 37 -41.02 -17.25 9.82
CA LEU A 37 -41.54 -15.88 9.64
C LEU A 37 -43.07 -15.87 9.83
N PRO A 38 -43.72 -14.74 10.19
CA PRO A 38 -44.39 -13.89 9.17
C PRO A 38 -44.54 -12.40 9.62
N PRO A 39 -45.44 -11.54 9.06
CA PRO A 39 -45.20 -10.80 7.82
C PRO A 39 -45.52 -9.28 7.92
N SER A 40 -45.37 -8.59 6.77
CA SER A 40 -46.29 -7.57 6.23
C SER A 40 -46.06 -6.06 6.44
N LEU A 41 -45.98 -5.41 5.27
CA LEU A 41 -46.78 -4.28 4.77
C LEU A 41 -46.33 -2.83 4.98
N HIS A 42 -46.41 -2.12 3.85
CA HIS A 42 -46.79 -0.72 3.64
C HIS A 42 -45.66 0.24 3.25
N ASN A 43 -45.63 0.63 1.96
CA ASN A 43 -45.85 2.02 1.58
C ASN A 43 -46.08 2.18 0.06
N SER A 44 -47.06 3.03 -0.24
CA SER A 44 -47.71 3.37 -1.50
C SER A 44 -46.87 4.24 -2.45
N PRO A 45 -47.32 4.44 -3.72
CA PRO A 45 -46.51 5.02 -4.79
C PRO A 45 -46.56 6.56 -4.86
N VAL A 46 -45.51 7.16 -5.41
CA VAL A 46 -45.40 8.59 -5.73
C VAL A 46 -45.68 8.82 -7.23
N PRO A 47 -46.48 9.83 -7.64
CA PRO A 47 -46.81 10.05 -9.04
C PRO A 47 -45.82 10.95 -9.78
N LEU A 48 -45.75 10.76 -11.11
CA LEU A 48 -45.14 11.63 -12.11
C LEU A 48 -45.82 13.01 -12.14
N ILE A 49 -45.01 14.09 -12.28
CA ILE A 49 -45.43 15.32 -12.96
C ILE A 49 -44.30 15.82 -13.89
N SER A 50 -44.73 16.12 -15.11
CA SER A 50 -44.03 16.70 -16.26
C SER A 50 -43.70 18.19 -16.05
N GLN A 51 -42.63 18.71 -16.68
CA GLN A 51 -42.73 19.70 -17.76
C GLN A 51 -41.38 20.34 -18.15
N SER A 52 -41.34 20.68 -19.44
CA SER A 52 -40.24 21.19 -20.24
C SER A 52 -40.24 22.73 -20.32
N VAL A 53 -39.03 23.31 -20.36
CA VAL A 53 -38.55 24.44 -21.19
C VAL A 53 -39.18 25.85 -20.99
N LYS A 54 -38.35 26.86 -20.70
CA LYS A 54 -38.05 28.03 -21.58
C LYS A 54 -37.20 29.13 -20.89
N THR A 55 -36.06 29.42 -21.53
CA THR A 55 -35.48 30.74 -21.89
C THR A 55 -35.32 31.87 -20.87
N GLY A 56 -34.10 32.42 -20.79
CA GLY A 56 -33.86 33.81 -20.38
C GLY A 56 -32.39 34.16 -20.17
N VAL A 57 -31.76 34.79 -21.17
CA VAL A 57 -30.48 35.53 -21.04
C VAL A 57 -30.85 37.01 -20.93
N PRO A 58 -30.25 37.78 -20.00
CA PRO A 58 -29.34 38.85 -20.45
C PRO A 58 -28.12 39.04 -19.52
N GLY A 59 -26.93 39.26 -20.10
CA GLY A 59 -25.85 39.99 -19.43
C GLY A 59 -25.99 41.51 -19.65
N PRO A 60 -24.96 42.34 -19.42
CA PRO A 60 -23.72 42.14 -18.65
C PRO A 60 -23.54 43.22 -17.57
N LEU A 61 -22.59 43.05 -16.63
CA LEU A 61 -22.01 44.19 -15.90
C LEU A 61 -20.56 43.90 -15.52
N LEU A 62 -19.67 44.75 -16.05
CA LEU A 62 -18.24 44.80 -15.80
C LEU A 62 -17.95 44.93 -14.30
N GLY A 63 -17.17 44.00 -13.76
CA GLY A 63 -16.51 44.13 -12.46
C GLY A 63 -15.13 43.49 -12.54
N SER A 64 -14.09 44.30 -12.75
CA SER A 64 -12.69 43.88 -12.77
C SER A 64 -12.25 43.46 -11.37
N LEU A 65 -12.48 42.19 -11.01
CA LEU A 65 -11.86 41.58 -9.84
C LEU A 65 -10.40 41.24 -10.17
N ARG A 66 -9.48 42.07 -9.66
CA ARG A 66 -8.05 41.76 -9.59
C ARG A 66 -7.88 40.62 -8.59
N PHE A 67 -7.79 39.38 -9.09
CA PHE A 67 -7.33 38.26 -8.29
C PHE A 67 -5.81 38.41 -8.09
N ASN A 68 -5.42 38.97 -6.94
CA ASN A 68 -4.08 38.75 -6.40
C ASN A 68 -4.00 37.28 -5.97
N HIS A 69 -3.71 36.39 -6.92
CA HIS A 69 -3.31 35.02 -6.60
C HIS A 69 -1.90 35.08 -6.01
N SER A 70 -1.84 35.17 -4.68
CA SER A 70 -0.65 34.81 -3.92
C SER A 70 -0.35 33.34 -4.22
N MET A 71 0.53 33.08 -5.18
CA MET A 71 1.07 31.76 -5.45
C MET A 71 1.85 31.32 -4.21
N ALA A 72 1.20 30.58 -3.32
CA ALA A 72 1.90 29.81 -2.30
C ALA A 72 2.87 28.87 -3.02
N SER A 73 4.17 29.07 -2.77
CA SER A 73 5.23 28.21 -3.29
C SER A 73 4.98 26.78 -2.82
N GLN A 74 4.42 25.94 -3.70
CA GLN A 74 4.47 24.49 -3.53
C GLN A 74 5.94 24.09 -3.69
N SER A 75 6.61 23.87 -2.57
CA SER A 75 7.89 23.17 -2.52
C SER A 75 7.72 21.83 -3.25
N SER A 76 8.19 21.76 -4.50
CA SER A 76 8.31 20.50 -5.21
C SER A 76 9.33 19.65 -4.45
N ALA A 77 8.86 18.64 -3.71
CA ALA A 77 9.73 17.68 -3.04
C ALA A 77 10.81 17.20 -4.01
N GLN A 78 12.06 17.22 -3.56
CA GLN A 78 13.22 16.86 -4.38
C GLN A 78 13.70 15.44 -4.08
N SER A 79 13.25 14.87 -2.97
CA SER A 79 13.68 13.57 -2.46
C SER A 79 12.51 12.79 -1.87
N VAL A 80 12.59 11.45 -1.92
CA VAL A 80 11.65 10.60 -1.17
C VAL A 80 11.72 10.83 0.35
N HIS A 81 12.85 11.37 0.84
CA HIS A 81 13.07 11.66 2.25
C HIS A 81 12.26 12.86 2.76
N ASP A 82 11.58 13.60 1.88
CA ASP A 82 10.74 14.75 2.23
C ASP A 82 9.30 14.32 2.59
N PHE A 83 8.97 13.04 2.49
CA PHE A 83 7.62 12.52 2.70
C PHE A 83 7.46 11.85 4.07
N THR A 84 6.28 12.06 4.66
CA THR A 84 5.76 11.23 5.75
C THR A 84 4.66 10.33 5.20
N VAL A 85 4.68 9.06 5.58
CA VAL A 85 3.67 8.06 5.20
C VAL A 85 3.10 7.38 6.43
N LYS A 86 2.01 6.63 6.28
CA LYS A 86 1.45 5.82 7.37
C LYS A 86 2.01 4.40 7.34
N ASP A 87 2.43 3.87 8.48
CA ASP A 87 2.66 2.42 8.61
C ASP A 87 1.33 1.65 8.60
N ALA A 88 1.40 0.32 8.53
CA ALA A 88 0.21 -0.54 8.52
C ALA A 88 -0.73 -0.37 9.75
N ARG A 89 -0.27 0.28 10.82
CA ARG A 89 -1.06 0.57 12.04
C ARG A 89 -1.59 2.01 12.07
N GLY A 90 -1.32 2.81 11.05
CA GLY A 90 -1.75 4.21 10.96
C GLY A 90 -0.82 5.22 11.64
N ASN A 91 0.37 4.82 12.10
CA ASN A 91 1.35 5.75 12.66
C ASN A 91 2.11 6.46 11.56
N ASP A 92 2.48 7.72 11.79
CA ASP A 92 3.35 8.45 10.88
C ASP A 92 4.78 7.88 10.89
N VAL A 93 5.35 7.75 9.70
CA VAL A 93 6.75 7.39 9.45
C VAL A 93 7.34 8.45 8.54
N ASP A 94 8.23 9.27 9.10
CA ASP A 94 9.06 10.18 8.32
C ASP A 94 10.10 9.36 7.54
N LEU A 95 10.06 9.44 6.21
CA LEU A 95 10.98 8.68 5.36
C LEU A 95 12.42 9.20 5.40
N SER A 96 12.68 10.33 6.06
CA SER A 96 14.04 10.80 6.36
C SER A 96 14.87 9.78 7.16
N VAL A 97 14.22 8.85 7.88
CA VAL A 97 14.88 7.73 8.58
C VAL A 97 15.62 6.77 7.65
N TYR A 98 15.33 6.82 6.34
CA TYR A 98 15.96 5.98 5.33
C TYR A 98 17.11 6.66 4.58
N LYS A 99 17.50 7.89 4.98
CA LYS A 99 18.68 8.58 4.42
C LYS A 99 19.92 7.70 4.47
N GLY A 100 20.67 7.66 3.37
CA GLY A 100 21.87 6.83 3.23
C GLY A 100 21.60 5.39 2.81
N LYS A 101 20.34 4.95 2.73
CA LYS A 101 19.96 3.63 2.22
C LYS A 101 19.55 3.67 0.75
N VAL A 102 19.80 2.59 0.04
CA VAL A 102 19.18 2.34 -1.27
C VAL A 102 17.78 1.82 -1.03
N LEU A 103 16.76 2.42 -1.67
CA LEU A 103 15.37 2.01 -1.49
C LEU A 103 14.82 1.34 -2.73
N LEU A 104 14.11 0.23 -2.54
CA LEU A 104 13.23 -0.35 -3.55
C LEU A 104 11.78 -0.17 -3.09
N ILE A 105 11.07 0.77 -3.71
CA ILE A 105 9.68 1.09 -3.37
C ILE A 105 8.75 0.32 -4.31
N VAL A 106 7.80 -0.44 -3.76
CA VAL A 106 6.98 -1.38 -4.54
C VAL A 106 5.51 -1.27 -4.16
N ASN A 107 4.60 -1.13 -5.14
CA ASN A 107 3.18 -1.32 -4.88
C ASN A 107 2.83 -2.81 -4.90
N VAL A 108 2.22 -3.35 -3.85
CA VAL A 108 2.03 -4.79 -3.69
C VAL A 108 0.56 -5.19 -3.62
N ALA A 109 0.29 -6.46 -3.91
CA ALA A 109 -1.02 -7.10 -3.75
C ALA A 109 -0.86 -8.59 -3.39
N SER A 110 -1.87 -9.16 -2.75
CA SER A 110 -1.89 -10.48 -2.13
C SER A 110 -2.62 -11.51 -2.98
N GLN A 111 -3.53 -11.05 -3.86
CA GLN A 111 -4.35 -11.88 -4.73
C GLN A 111 -4.04 -11.62 -6.22
N CYS A 112 -2.77 -11.40 -6.54
CA CYS A 112 -2.31 -11.17 -7.91
C CYS A 112 -1.55 -12.40 -8.43
N GLY A 113 -1.66 -12.69 -9.73
CA GLY A 113 -0.89 -13.77 -10.36
C GLY A 113 0.64 -13.57 -10.31
N LEU A 114 1.10 -12.37 -9.95
CA LEU A 114 2.51 -12.03 -9.75
C LEU A 114 2.96 -12.08 -8.29
N THR A 115 2.04 -12.32 -7.34
CA THR A 115 2.31 -12.24 -5.90
C THR A 115 3.38 -13.20 -5.46
N ASP A 116 3.27 -14.47 -5.85
CA ASP A 116 4.14 -15.52 -5.33
C ASP A 116 5.60 -15.32 -5.74
N SER A 117 5.85 -15.02 -7.02
CA SER A 117 7.22 -14.75 -7.50
C SER A 117 7.76 -13.44 -6.92
N ASN A 118 6.97 -12.37 -6.90
CA ASN A 118 7.47 -11.07 -6.44
C ASN A 118 7.80 -11.06 -4.96
N TYR A 119 6.91 -11.52 -4.07
CA TYR A 119 7.22 -11.54 -2.65
C TYR A 119 8.41 -12.45 -2.34
N THR A 120 8.49 -13.62 -2.96
CA THR A 120 9.61 -14.55 -2.78
C THR A 120 10.94 -13.90 -3.18
N GLU A 121 11.00 -13.30 -4.36
CA GLU A 121 12.22 -12.68 -4.88
C GLU A 121 12.58 -11.38 -4.15
N LEU A 122 11.59 -10.60 -3.69
CA LEU A 122 11.81 -9.43 -2.83
C LEU A 122 12.41 -9.85 -1.49
N THR A 123 11.90 -10.92 -0.86
CA THR A 123 12.47 -11.46 0.38
C THR A 123 13.91 -11.92 0.16
N GLN A 124 14.21 -12.68 -0.90
CA GLN A 124 15.58 -13.12 -1.21
C GLN A 124 16.54 -11.94 -1.43
N LEU A 125 16.11 -10.94 -2.21
CA LEU A 125 16.91 -9.73 -2.45
C LEU A 125 17.17 -8.97 -1.15
N TYR A 126 16.14 -8.84 -0.30
CA TYR A 126 16.25 -8.17 0.98
C TYR A 126 17.18 -8.90 1.95
N GLU A 127 17.03 -10.21 2.10
CA GLU A 127 17.88 -11.04 2.95
C GLU A 127 19.36 -10.88 2.59
N LYS A 128 19.67 -10.79 1.29
CA LYS A 128 21.05 -10.66 0.81
C LYS A 128 21.68 -9.29 1.09
N TYR A 129 20.88 -8.21 1.11
CA TYR A 129 21.41 -6.84 1.06
C TYR A 129 20.92 -5.89 2.16
N LYS A 130 19.98 -6.30 3.03
CA LYS A 130 19.46 -5.45 4.12
C LYS A 130 20.58 -4.91 5.02
N ASP A 131 21.56 -5.75 5.34
CA ASP A 131 22.70 -5.38 6.20
C ASP A 131 23.78 -4.58 5.45
N GLN A 132 23.64 -4.43 4.13
CA GLN A 132 24.53 -3.66 3.28
C GLN A 132 23.94 -2.29 2.90
N GLY A 133 22.73 -1.98 3.39
CA GLY A 133 22.07 -0.68 3.18
C GLY A 133 20.92 -0.69 2.19
N LEU A 134 20.40 -1.86 1.79
CA LEU A 134 19.13 -1.93 1.06
C LEU A 134 17.94 -1.85 2.04
N GLU A 135 16.91 -1.11 1.65
CA GLU A 135 15.59 -1.19 2.27
C GLU A 135 14.50 -1.37 1.21
N ILE A 136 13.53 -2.27 1.46
CA ILE A 136 12.34 -2.40 0.60
C ILE A 136 11.17 -1.72 1.30
N LEU A 137 10.45 -0.84 0.61
CA LEU A 137 9.24 -0.19 1.16
C LEU A 137 8.02 -0.69 0.37
N ALA A 138 7.23 -1.56 0.99
CA ALA A 138 6.06 -2.17 0.35
C ALA A 138 4.78 -1.39 0.68
N PHE A 139 4.06 -0.94 -0.35
CA PHE A 139 2.81 -0.19 -0.25
C PHE A 139 1.67 -1.01 -0.83
N PRO A 140 0.80 -1.61 -0.01
CA PRO A 140 -0.38 -2.33 -0.49
C PRO A 140 -1.30 -1.40 -1.32
N CYS A 141 -1.88 -1.91 -2.40
CA CYS A 141 -2.77 -1.12 -3.25
C CYS A 141 -3.89 -1.96 -3.85
N ASN A 142 -5.14 -1.51 -3.71
CA ASN A 142 -6.31 -2.24 -4.20
C ASN A 142 -6.84 -1.75 -5.57
N GLN A 143 -6.14 -0.83 -6.24
CA GLN A 143 -6.62 -0.21 -7.48
C GLN A 143 -6.56 -1.12 -8.72
N PHE A 144 -5.89 -2.27 -8.63
CA PHE A 144 -5.63 -3.17 -9.76
C PHE A 144 -6.38 -4.48 -9.57
N GLY A 145 -7.54 -4.61 -10.23
CA GLY A 145 -8.38 -5.81 -10.18
C GLY A 145 -8.90 -6.16 -8.78
N SER A 146 -8.92 -5.19 -7.85
CA SER A 146 -9.29 -5.40 -6.44
C SER A 146 -8.51 -6.53 -5.76
N GLN A 147 -7.23 -6.68 -6.09
CA GLN A 147 -6.37 -7.79 -5.66
C GLN A 147 -5.74 -7.59 -4.27
N GLU A 148 -6.09 -6.52 -3.55
CA GLU A 148 -5.68 -6.23 -2.17
C GLU A 148 -6.88 -5.84 -1.26
N PRO A 149 -7.90 -6.72 -1.15
CA PRO A 149 -9.14 -6.40 -0.46
C PRO A 149 -9.00 -6.41 1.08
N GLY A 150 -8.00 -7.09 1.62
CA GLY A 150 -7.81 -7.28 3.05
C GLY A 150 -7.51 -5.99 3.82
N SER A 151 -7.64 -6.06 5.16
CA SER A 151 -7.17 -5.00 6.06
C SER A 151 -5.63 -5.00 6.14
N ASN A 152 -5.05 -3.92 6.66
CA ASN A 152 -3.59 -3.84 6.84
C ASN A 152 -3.05 -4.99 7.69
N GLU A 153 -3.77 -5.41 8.75
CA GLU A 153 -3.37 -6.52 9.60
C GLU A 153 -3.33 -7.83 8.82
N GLN A 154 -4.33 -8.10 7.98
CA GLN A 154 -4.38 -9.30 7.14
C GLN A 154 -3.26 -9.31 6.09
N ILE A 155 -2.96 -8.14 5.52
CA ILE A 155 -1.91 -7.96 4.51
C ILE A 155 -0.53 -8.21 5.13
N VAL A 156 -0.27 -7.62 6.29
CA VAL A 156 0.98 -7.84 7.04
C VAL A 156 1.11 -9.31 7.41
N GLU A 157 0.08 -9.92 8.01
CA GLU A 157 0.09 -11.34 8.36
C GLU A 157 0.39 -12.23 7.15
N PHE A 158 -0.29 -11.98 6.02
CA PHE A 158 -0.06 -12.71 4.77
C PHE A 158 1.40 -12.64 4.33
N ALA A 159 1.97 -11.44 4.24
CA ALA A 159 3.34 -11.27 3.77
C ALA A 159 4.38 -11.84 4.75
N CYS A 160 4.24 -11.58 6.05
CA CYS A 160 5.20 -12.08 7.04
C CYS A 160 5.12 -13.61 7.19
N THR A 161 3.93 -14.21 7.17
CA THR A 161 3.79 -15.65 7.41
C THR A 161 4.09 -16.48 6.17
N ARG A 162 3.54 -16.10 5.02
CA ARG A 162 3.66 -16.87 3.77
C ARG A 162 5.02 -16.70 3.12
N PHE A 163 5.53 -15.48 3.10
CA PHE A 163 6.75 -15.14 2.36
C PHE A 163 7.93 -14.74 3.23
N LYS A 164 7.76 -14.80 4.55
CA LYS A 164 8.81 -14.42 5.52
C LYS A 164 9.38 -13.02 5.23
N ALA A 165 8.55 -12.13 4.70
CA ALA A 165 8.97 -10.75 4.46
C ALA A 165 9.47 -10.17 5.78
N GLU A 166 10.61 -9.49 5.77
CA GLU A 166 11.15 -8.79 6.95
C GLU A 166 11.15 -7.27 6.79
N TYR A 167 10.96 -6.78 5.56
CA TYR A 167 10.92 -5.37 5.23
C TYR A 167 9.60 -4.68 5.65
N PRO A 168 9.57 -3.34 5.79
CA PRO A 168 8.37 -2.59 6.13
C PRO A 168 7.23 -2.72 5.11
N ILE A 169 6.03 -2.99 5.62
CA ILE A 169 4.77 -2.89 4.90
C ILE A 169 3.99 -1.71 5.48
N PHE A 170 3.63 -0.78 4.60
CA PHE A 170 2.95 0.47 4.96
C PHE A 170 1.43 0.34 4.87
N ASP A 171 0.74 1.41 5.21
CA ASP A 171 -0.71 1.53 5.00
C ASP A 171 -1.07 1.31 3.54
N LYS A 172 -2.28 0.81 3.30
CA LYS A 172 -2.82 0.65 1.96
C LYS A 172 -3.09 2.02 1.34
N VAL A 173 -2.57 2.24 0.14
CA VAL A 173 -2.66 3.54 -0.54
C VAL A 173 -3.19 3.43 -1.97
N ASP A 174 -3.74 4.52 -2.45
CA ASP A 174 -3.94 4.75 -3.87
C ASP A 174 -2.61 5.20 -4.50
N VAL A 175 -2.26 4.64 -5.66
CA VAL A 175 -1.03 5.00 -6.41
C VAL A 175 -1.34 5.80 -7.68
N ASN A 176 -2.60 5.78 -8.12
CA ASN A 176 -3.12 6.50 -9.28
C ASN A 176 -4.32 7.38 -8.93
N GLY A 177 -4.64 8.32 -9.82
CA GLY A 177 -5.76 9.26 -9.67
C GLY A 177 -5.48 10.42 -8.71
N ASN A 178 -6.51 11.23 -8.47
CA ASN A 178 -6.42 12.44 -7.65
C ASN A 178 -6.05 12.13 -6.19
N ASN A 179 -6.50 10.96 -5.70
CA ASN A 179 -6.26 10.48 -4.34
C ASN A 179 -4.92 9.74 -4.19
N ALA A 180 -4.11 9.66 -5.25
CA ALA A 180 -2.81 9.00 -5.14
C ALA A 180 -1.97 9.61 -4.01
N ALA A 181 -1.34 8.75 -3.21
CA ALA A 181 -0.45 9.17 -2.14
C ALA A 181 0.62 10.13 -2.68
N PRO A 182 0.97 11.21 -1.95
CA PRO A 182 1.94 12.20 -2.41
C PRO A 182 3.27 11.61 -2.87
N ILE A 183 3.78 10.59 -2.15
CA ILE A 183 4.99 9.86 -2.56
C ILE A 183 4.84 9.21 -3.94
N TYR A 184 3.72 8.56 -4.24
CA TYR A 184 3.50 7.95 -5.56
C TYR A 184 3.32 8.98 -6.67
N LYS A 185 2.77 10.16 -6.38
CA LYS A 185 2.78 11.28 -7.33
C LYS A 185 4.22 11.68 -7.69
N PHE A 186 5.09 11.82 -6.68
CA PHE A 186 6.51 12.14 -6.88
C PHE A 186 7.29 11.03 -7.61
N LEU A 187 7.09 9.76 -7.24
CA LEU A 187 7.77 8.64 -7.90
C LEU A 187 7.43 8.57 -9.39
N LYS A 188 6.14 8.70 -9.71
CA LYS A 188 5.66 8.73 -11.09
C LYS A 188 6.18 9.93 -11.87
N SER A 189 6.19 11.14 -11.28
CA SER A 189 6.69 12.33 -11.98
C SER A 189 8.21 12.27 -12.22
N SER A 190 8.96 11.64 -11.31
CA SER A 190 10.43 11.53 -11.42
C SER A 190 10.87 10.54 -12.51
N LYS A 191 10.08 9.48 -12.74
CA LYS A 191 10.33 8.44 -13.76
C LYS A 191 9.06 8.10 -14.54
N GLY A 192 8.43 9.14 -15.07
CA GLY A 192 7.28 9.04 -15.96
C GLY A 192 7.73 8.81 -17.40
N GLY A 193 7.04 7.93 -18.14
CA GLY A 193 7.30 7.73 -19.55
C GLY A 193 6.66 8.81 -20.42
N LEU A 194 7.09 8.91 -21.68
CA LEU A 194 6.56 9.86 -22.67
C LEU A 194 5.04 9.72 -22.92
N PHE A 195 4.46 8.55 -22.60
CA PHE A 195 3.05 8.20 -22.79
C PHE A 195 2.25 8.15 -21.47
N GLY A 196 2.67 8.93 -20.48
CA GLY A 196 2.02 9.04 -19.18
C GLY A 196 2.75 8.28 -18.07
N ASP A 197 2.53 8.74 -16.86
CA ASP A 197 3.29 8.33 -15.68
C ASP A 197 2.54 7.30 -14.81
N SER A 198 1.29 6.96 -15.13
CA SER A 198 0.44 6.07 -14.34
C SER A 198 1.07 4.70 -14.08
N ILE A 199 0.87 4.18 -12.86
CA ILE A 199 1.21 2.79 -12.52
C ILE A 199 0.27 1.87 -13.28
N LYS A 200 0.81 0.89 -14.00
CA LYS A 200 0.03 0.03 -14.90
C LYS A 200 -0.56 -1.19 -14.20
N TRP A 201 0.10 -1.71 -13.17
CA TRP A 201 -0.35 -2.89 -12.43
C TRP A 201 0.33 -3.00 -11.05
N ASN A 202 -0.05 -4.03 -10.29
CA ASN A 202 0.65 -4.50 -9.10
C ASN A 202 2.13 -4.78 -9.40
N PHE A 203 3.00 -4.58 -8.41
CA PHE A 203 4.44 -4.82 -8.47
C PHE A 203 5.23 -3.94 -9.43
N SER A 204 4.81 -2.69 -9.66
CA SER A 204 5.74 -1.71 -10.23
C SER A 204 6.77 -1.35 -9.15
N LYS A 205 8.05 -1.24 -9.54
CA LYS A 205 9.14 -0.94 -8.61
C LYS A 205 9.81 0.38 -8.97
N PHE A 206 10.21 1.13 -7.96
CA PHE A 206 11.04 2.31 -8.10
C PHE A 206 12.33 2.10 -7.31
N LEU A 207 13.47 2.26 -7.98
CA LEU A 207 14.76 2.22 -7.33
C LEU A 207 15.21 3.63 -7.02
N VAL A 208 15.63 3.84 -5.77
CA VAL A 208 15.99 5.13 -5.21
C VAL A 208 17.39 5.04 -4.62
N ASP A 209 18.23 6.03 -4.92
CA ASP A 209 19.58 6.11 -4.38
C ASP A 209 19.63 6.57 -2.92
N LYS A 210 20.84 6.62 -2.36
CA LYS A 210 21.11 6.99 -0.96
C LYS A 210 20.74 8.44 -0.62
N ASP A 211 20.61 9.31 -1.62
CA ASP A 211 20.18 10.70 -1.47
C ASP A 211 18.65 10.86 -1.60
N GLY A 212 17.97 9.77 -1.92
CA GLY A 212 16.52 9.71 -2.06
C GLY A 212 16.01 10.14 -3.43
N LYS A 213 16.86 10.13 -4.46
CA LYS A 213 16.47 10.41 -5.84
C LYS A 213 16.05 9.13 -6.55
N VAL A 214 14.96 9.21 -7.32
CA VAL A 214 14.47 8.07 -8.11
C VAL A 214 15.40 7.87 -9.31
N VAL A 215 16.13 6.76 -9.34
CA VAL A 215 17.09 6.47 -10.42
C VAL A 215 16.49 5.61 -11.51
N ASP A 216 15.55 4.72 -11.19
CA ASP A 216 14.92 3.84 -12.15
C ASP A 216 13.50 3.42 -11.76
N ARG A 217 12.74 2.92 -12.74
CA ARG A 217 11.39 2.38 -12.60
C ARG A 217 11.26 1.09 -13.41
N TYR A 218 10.83 0.02 -12.75
CA TYR A 218 10.69 -1.30 -13.35
C TYR A 218 9.22 -1.69 -13.49
N ALA A 219 8.94 -2.45 -14.55
CA ALA A 219 7.60 -2.92 -14.86
C ALA A 219 7.13 -4.00 -13.86
N PRO A 220 5.80 -4.20 -13.72
CA PRO A 220 5.21 -5.32 -12.98
C PRO A 220 5.87 -6.68 -13.23
N THR A 221 6.17 -6.96 -14.49
CA THR A 221 6.74 -8.24 -14.96
C THR A 221 8.25 -8.34 -14.80
N THR A 222 8.95 -7.26 -14.42
CA THR A 222 10.37 -7.32 -14.10
C THR A 222 10.57 -8.07 -12.78
N SER A 223 11.35 -9.15 -12.83
CA SER A 223 11.78 -9.94 -11.67
C SER A 223 12.58 -9.06 -10.70
N PRO A 224 12.26 -9.05 -9.39
CA PRO A 224 13.10 -8.38 -8.39
C PRO A 224 14.57 -8.82 -8.43
N LEU A 225 14.86 -10.10 -8.70
CA LEU A 225 16.25 -10.57 -8.80
C LEU A 225 17.00 -10.00 -10.01
N SER A 226 16.32 -9.69 -11.12
CA SER A 226 17.01 -9.06 -12.26
C SER A 226 17.42 -7.60 -11.99
N ILE A 227 16.89 -6.98 -10.93
CA ILE A 227 17.23 -5.62 -10.46
C ILE A 227 18.49 -5.63 -9.56
N GLU A 228 18.93 -6.82 -9.12
CA GLU A 228 20.07 -6.99 -8.20
C GLU A 228 21.33 -6.24 -8.65
N LYS A 229 21.64 -6.27 -9.95
CA LYS A 229 22.80 -5.57 -10.52
C LYS A 229 22.77 -4.07 -10.24
N ASP A 230 21.60 -3.46 -10.37
CA ASP A 230 21.41 -2.02 -10.17
C ASP A 230 21.45 -1.67 -8.67
N VAL A 231 20.88 -2.55 -7.83
CA VAL A 231 21.01 -2.45 -6.37
C VAL A 231 22.48 -2.50 -5.95
N LYS A 232 23.24 -3.49 -6.39
CA LYS A 232 24.69 -3.61 -6.11
C LYS A 232 25.45 -2.36 -6.52
N LYS A 233 25.12 -1.79 -7.67
CA LYS A 233 25.75 -0.55 -8.18
C LYS A 233 25.53 0.62 -7.22
N LEU A 234 24.30 0.81 -6.73
CA LEU A 234 24.00 1.90 -5.79
C LEU A 234 24.53 1.63 -4.38
N LEU A 235 24.65 0.36 -3.99
CA LEU A 235 25.28 -0.03 -2.73
C LEU A 235 26.80 0.20 -2.75
N GLY A 236 27.43 0.21 -3.93
CA GLY A 236 28.87 0.37 -4.10
C GLY A 236 29.65 -0.95 -4.01
N ILE A 237 28.99 -2.06 -4.36
CA ILE A 237 29.51 -3.44 -4.25
C ILE A 237 29.45 -4.20 -5.58
N ALA A 238 29.24 -3.47 -6.68
CA ALA A 238 29.12 -4.02 -8.03
C ALA A 238 30.47 -4.52 -8.55
#